data_AF-A0A5P0ZN23-F1
#
_entry.id   AF-A0A5P0ZN23-F1
#
_cell.length_a   1.000
_cell.length_b   1.000
_cell.length_c   1.000
_cell.angle_alpha   90.00
_cell.angle_beta   90.00
_cell.angle_gamma   90.00
#
_symmetry.space_group_name_H-M   'P 1'
#
loop_
_entity.id
_entity.type
_entity.pdbx_description
1 polymer ?
#
loop_
_entity_poly.entity_id
_entity_poly.type
_entity_poly.pdbx_seq_one_letter_code
_entity_poly.pdbx_strand_id
1 'polypeptide(L)'
;MATNKLTEVAGLVAQAVMGAKVKDKDGNAKTVKPTGDDNLLDLRDIVAGGSSFSGGDITPDDGTDTSDGVNIIPGSLDDGSITSRRLEWSGTTSTTEATNITFMNDVGLNLNQVGDGLQFWGHMQRIKVTDGVKADADIVPLNFDPKNVKKNDYYTTTSPIPFSISRDKLPTAKKVTITLNGVGEGLDNIVDHVSPTISFTFNQDKTLTVLPTEGHDLDAGTKDDTGTVKTNGAFYTFVLDYINNYSIQDPIAQLPPSVNLFSGSASGEIALSGANEFFDNVMDGLEITFDPLLHTNIVDKDRKEVSYNLTDIGVPTSIKVPKAKLIENFEFNGFDKLTPTVLAVKNPIYQTPGYLQFLGYSANTIKILKNAITVNIAVKTSQSSFNNLNDSSYGKVNYTFLVTKITPYKN
;
A
#
# COMPACT_ATOMS: atom_id res chain seq x y z
N MET A 1 -17.47 -23.98 -62.46
CA MET A 1 -17.39 -22.54 -62.15
C MET A 1 -15.96 -22.25 -61.71
N ALA A 2 -15.25 -21.41 -62.43
CA ALA A 2 -13.85 -21.11 -62.16
C ALA A 2 -13.77 -20.03 -61.07
N THR A 3 -13.21 -20.37 -59.92
CA THR A 3 -12.97 -19.43 -58.82
C THR A 3 -12.00 -18.35 -59.30
N ASN A 4 -12.38 -17.08 -59.13
CA ASN A 4 -11.55 -15.95 -59.56
C ASN A 4 -10.28 -15.88 -58.70
N LYS A 5 -9.10 -15.93 -59.35
CA LYS A 5 -7.76 -15.86 -58.72
C LYS A 5 -7.59 -14.67 -57.78
N LEU A 6 -8.35 -13.58 -57.97
CA LEU A 6 -8.34 -12.43 -57.06
C LEU A 6 -8.92 -12.76 -55.67
N THR A 7 -9.89 -13.68 -55.61
CA THR A 7 -10.49 -14.17 -54.35
C THR A 7 -9.54 -15.11 -53.61
N GLU A 8 -8.71 -15.85 -54.35
CA GLU A 8 -7.64 -16.70 -53.81
C GLU A 8 -6.52 -15.84 -53.18
N VAL A 9 -6.11 -14.76 -53.85
CA VAL A 9 -5.12 -13.81 -53.31
C VAL A 9 -5.68 -13.00 -52.14
N ALA A 10 -6.96 -12.61 -52.18
CA ALA A 10 -7.61 -11.92 -51.05
C ALA A 10 -7.72 -12.82 -49.81
N GLY A 11 -7.98 -14.13 -49.99
CA GLY A 11 -7.96 -15.11 -48.90
C GLY A 11 -6.56 -15.34 -48.33
N LEU A 12 -5.52 -15.33 -49.17
CA LEU A 12 -4.12 -15.47 -48.76
C LEU A 12 -3.56 -14.23 -48.04
N VAL A 13 -4.03 -13.03 -48.37
CA VAL A 13 -3.58 -11.78 -47.71
C VAL A 13 -4.36 -11.53 -46.40
N ALA A 14 -5.61 -11.99 -46.28
CA ALA A 14 -6.41 -11.84 -45.06
C ALA A 14 -5.88 -12.67 -43.86
N GLN A 15 -4.97 -13.63 -44.10
CA GLN A 15 -4.35 -14.46 -43.07
C GLN A 15 -2.83 -14.22 -42.91
N ALA A 16 -2.26 -13.24 -43.61
CA ALA A 16 -0.82 -12.97 -43.54
C ALA A 16 -0.46 -12.12 -42.32
N VAL A 17 -0.40 -12.74 -41.13
CA VAL A 17 0.35 -12.15 -40.01
C VAL A 17 1.85 -12.26 -40.35
N MET A 18 2.45 -11.13 -40.75
CA MET A 18 3.90 -11.08 -40.93
C MET A 18 4.56 -11.15 -39.55
N GLY A 19 5.43 -12.13 -39.35
CA GLY A 19 6.06 -12.43 -38.05
C GLY A 19 6.66 -11.21 -37.35
N ALA A 20 6.75 -11.27 -36.02
CA ALA A 20 7.29 -10.18 -35.21
C ALA A 20 8.82 -10.26 -35.10
N LYS A 21 9.51 -9.11 -35.13
CA LYS A 21 10.90 -9.02 -34.67
C LYS A 21 10.90 -8.45 -33.25
N VAL A 22 11.45 -9.22 -32.31
CA VAL A 22 11.61 -8.84 -30.90
C VAL A 22 13.09 -8.85 -30.54
N LYS A 23 13.53 -7.96 -29.65
CA LYS A 23 14.89 -8.01 -29.10
C LYS A 23 14.90 -8.89 -27.86
N ASP A 24 15.87 -9.79 -27.76
CA ASP A 24 16.11 -10.54 -26.53
C ASP A 24 16.82 -9.68 -25.46
N LYS A 25 16.98 -10.24 -24.26
CA LYS A 25 17.62 -9.61 -23.10
C LYS A 25 19.08 -9.17 -23.34
N ASP A 26 19.73 -9.72 -24.36
CA ASP A 26 21.11 -9.43 -24.72
C ASP A 26 21.20 -8.47 -25.94
N GLY A 27 20.05 -7.98 -26.42
CA GLY A 27 19.94 -6.99 -27.49
C GLY A 27 19.90 -7.59 -28.91
N ASN A 28 19.88 -8.91 -29.07
CA ASN A 28 19.83 -9.56 -30.38
C ASN A 28 18.40 -9.62 -30.91
N ALA A 29 18.23 -9.40 -32.21
CA ALA A 29 16.93 -9.48 -32.86
C ALA A 29 16.53 -10.95 -33.10
N LYS A 30 15.48 -11.42 -32.43
CA LYS A 30 14.81 -12.70 -32.68
C LYS A 30 13.59 -12.47 -33.57
N THR A 31 13.39 -13.34 -34.56
CA THR A 31 12.20 -13.32 -35.42
C THR A 31 11.24 -14.41 -34.96
N VAL A 32 10.03 -14.03 -34.54
CA VAL A 32 8.95 -14.95 -34.19
C VAL A 32 8.05 -15.12 -35.40
N LYS A 33 7.95 -16.35 -35.88
CA LYS A 33 7.12 -16.70 -37.04
C LYS A 33 5.77 -17.24 -36.54
N PRO A 34 4.68 -17.06 -37.30
CA PRO A 34 3.42 -17.73 -37.01
C PRO A 34 3.59 -19.25 -36.94
N THR A 35 2.79 -19.91 -36.11
CA THR A 35 2.81 -21.37 -35.94
C THR A 35 1.39 -21.95 -36.00
N GLY A 36 1.25 -23.14 -36.57
CA GLY A 36 -0.04 -23.83 -36.73
C GLY A 36 -0.82 -23.41 -37.99
N ASP A 37 -1.93 -24.11 -38.23
CA ASP A 37 -2.75 -23.97 -39.45
C ASP A 37 -3.50 -22.62 -39.55
N ASP A 38 -3.56 -21.87 -38.43
CA ASP A 38 -4.34 -20.63 -38.29
C ASP A 38 -3.52 -19.34 -38.50
N ASN A 39 -2.22 -19.42 -38.87
CA ASN A 39 -1.32 -18.26 -39.06
C ASN A 39 -1.28 -17.28 -37.86
N LEU A 40 -1.48 -17.77 -36.64
CA LEU A 40 -1.40 -16.97 -35.42
C LEU A 40 0.04 -16.91 -34.89
N LEU A 41 0.40 -15.77 -34.31
CA LEU A 41 1.65 -15.60 -33.56
C LEU A 41 1.49 -16.26 -32.18
N ASP A 42 2.31 -17.26 -31.87
CA ASP A 42 2.43 -17.78 -30.51
C ASP A 42 3.29 -16.82 -29.68
N LEU A 43 2.63 -16.01 -28.85
CA LEU A 43 3.28 -15.02 -28.01
C LEU A 43 3.99 -15.64 -26.79
N ARG A 44 3.85 -16.95 -26.54
CA ARG A 44 4.59 -17.64 -25.46
C ARG A 44 6.09 -17.60 -25.68
N ASP A 45 6.54 -17.63 -26.94
CA ASP A 45 7.95 -17.46 -27.32
C ASP A 45 8.48 -16.03 -27.15
N ILE A 46 7.57 -15.04 -27.05
CA ILE A 46 7.88 -13.64 -26.77
C ILE A 46 7.97 -13.40 -25.27
N VAL A 47 7.19 -14.14 -24.46
CA VAL A 47 7.22 -14.09 -22.99
C VAL A 47 8.34 -14.96 -22.40
N ALA A 48 8.79 -16.00 -23.10
CA ALA A 48 9.88 -16.89 -22.67
C ALA A 48 11.28 -16.24 -22.56
N GLY A 49 11.41 -14.93 -22.84
CA GLY A 49 12.61 -14.12 -22.54
C GLY A 49 12.56 -13.39 -21.19
N GLY A 50 11.43 -13.46 -20.47
CA GLY A 50 11.27 -12.92 -19.12
C GLY A 50 11.91 -13.87 -18.11
N SER A 51 13.17 -13.57 -17.78
CA SER A 51 13.88 -13.95 -16.54
C SER A 51 13.25 -15.09 -15.74
N SER A 52 13.76 -16.31 -15.92
CA SER A 52 13.84 -17.27 -14.83
C SER A 52 14.61 -16.60 -13.69
N PHE A 53 13.91 -16.17 -12.64
CA PHE A 53 14.56 -15.69 -11.42
C PHE A 53 15.20 -16.89 -10.73
N SER A 54 16.47 -17.19 -11.05
CA SER A 54 17.30 -17.97 -10.14
C SER A 54 17.64 -17.05 -8.97
N GLY A 55 16.90 -17.17 -7.87
CA GLY A 55 17.23 -16.51 -6.61
C GLY A 55 18.67 -16.87 -6.23
N GLY A 56 19.49 -15.84 -6.05
CA GLY A 56 20.82 -15.98 -5.49
C GLY A 56 20.70 -16.43 -4.03
N ASP A 57 21.33 -17.55 -3.74
CA ASP A 57 21.42 -18.17 -2.43
C ASP A 57 22.17 -17.26 -1.45
N ILE A 58 21.52 -16.87 -0.35
CA ILE A 58 22.18 -16.25 0.81
C ILE A 58 21.56 -16.90 2.05
N THR A 59 21.98 -18.12 2.36
CA THR A 59 21.78 -18.76 3.66
C THR A 59 23.02 -18.58 4.54
N PRO A 60 22.90 -18.06 5.78
CA PRO A 60 23.81 -18.43 6.86
C PRO A 60 23.42 -19.81 7.41
N ASP A 61 24.42 -20.56 7.81
CA ASP A 61 24.39 -21.99 8.12
C ASP A 61 23.81 -22.27 9.52
N ASP A 62 22.50 -22.55 9.65
CA ASP A 62 21.93 -23.40 10.71
C ASP A 62 20.55 -24.03 10.37
N GLY A 63 20.57 -25.08 9.55
CA GLY A 63 19.68 -26.25 9.70
C GLY A 63 18.15 -26.03 9.71
N THR A 64 17.55 -26.05 8.51
CA THR A 64 16.11 -26.16 8.15
C THR A 64 15.33 -24.88 7.81
N ASP A 65 16.02 -23.82 7.38
CA ASP A 65 15.40 -22.69 6.66
C ASP A 65 15.00 -23.12 5.22
N THR A 66 13.84 -22.68 4.74
CA THR A 66 13.35 -22.94 3.38
C THR A 66 13.28 -21.65 2.55
N SER A 67 14.22 -20.73 2.75
CA SER A 67 14.32 -19.38 2.16
C SER A 67 14.40 -19.32 0.61
N ASP A 68 14.10 -20.42 -0.08
CA ASP A 68 13.91 -20.50 -1.52
C ASP A 68 12.79 -19.55 -1.98
N GLY A 69 13.19 -18.36 -2.42
CA GLY A 69 12.36 -17.49 -3.25
C GLY A 69 11.17 -16.88 -2.51
N VAL A 70 11.45 -16.01 -1.54
CA VAL A 70 10.50 -14.96 -1.15
C VAL A 70 10.28 -14.10 -2.38
N ASN A 71 9.20 -14.38 -3.10
CA ASN A 71 8.84 -13.60 -4.27
C ASN A 71 8.31 -12.25 -3.75
N ILE A 72 8.99 -11.17 -4.09
CA ILE A 72 8.19 -10.03 -4.55
C ILE A 72 7.44 -10.62 -5.73
N ILE A 73 6.14 -10.49 -5.75
CA ILE A 73 5.51 -10.39 -7.05
C ILE A 73 5.52 -8.89 -7.35
N PRO A 74 6.42 -8.38 -8.23
CA PRO A 74 6.10 -7.26 -9.10
C PRO A 74 5.43 -7.78 -10.39
N GLY A 75 4.90 -9.01 -10.40
CA GLY A 75 3.81 -9.45 -11.30
C GLY A 75 2.57 -8.65 -10.94
N SER A 76 2.37 -7.60 -11.71
CA SER A 76 2.26 -6.31 -11.06
C SER A 76 0.93 -6.15 -10.35
N LEU A 77 0.94 -5.66 -9.10
CA LEU A 77 -0.25 -4.97 -8.58
C LEU A 77 -0.77 -4.04 -9.69
N ASP A 78 0.09 -3.41 -10.48
CA ASP A 78 -0.28 -2.54 -11.60
C ASP A 78 -1.00 -3.23 -12.78
N ASP A 79 -0.82 -4.54 -13.02
CA ASP A 79 -1.46 -5.28 -14.12
C ASP A 79 -2.64 -6.16 -13.68
N GLY A 80 -2.85 -6.28 -12.37
CA GLY A 80 -3.99 -7.00 -11.78
C GLY A 80 -3.81 -8.51 -11.72
N SER A 81 -2.60 -9.02 -11.90
CA SER A 81 -2.31 -10.46 -11.74
C SER A 81 -2.37 -10.93 -10.28
N ILE A 82 -2.19 -10.04 -9.30
CA ILE A 82 -2.53 -10.31 -7.89
C ILE A 82 -3.97 -9.89 -7.62
N THR A 83 -4.79 -10.83 -7.15
CA THR A 83 -6.23 -10.64 -6.89
C THR A 83 -6.66 -11.20 -5.54
N SER A 84 -7.95 -11.08 -5.23
CA SER A 84 -8.63 -11.71 -4.09
C SER A 84 -7.99 -11.34 -2.74
N ARG A 85 -7.48 -10.12 -2.64
CA ARG A 85 -6.75 -9.64 -1.45
C ARG A 85 -7.73 -9.30 -0.33
N ARG A 86 -7.75 -10.13 0.70
CA ARG A 86 -8.54 -9.93 1.92
C ARG A 86 -7.65 -9.74 3.12
N LEU A 87 -8.04 -8.83 4.01
CA LEU A 87 -7.33 -8.61 5.26
C LEU A 87 -7.44 -9.86 6.15
N GLU A 88 -6.28 -10.35 6.61
CA GLU A 88 -6.19 -11.46 7.54
C GLU A 88 -5.74 -11.01 8.92
N TRP A 89 -5.02 -9.90 9.03
CA TRP A 89 -4.66 -9.28 10.30
C TRP A 89 -4.25 -7.82 10.10
N SER A 90 -4.52 -6.98 11.08
CA SER A 90 -3.96 -5.62 11.19
C SER A 90 -3.64 -5.30 12.65
N GLY A 91 -2.56 -4.56 12.87
CA GLY A 91 -2.06 -4.21 14.19
C GLY A 91 -0.65 -3.64 14.10
N THR A 92 0.13 -3.79 15.16
CA THR A 92 1.57 -3.55 15.15
C THR A 92 2.23 -4.66 15.98
N THR A 93 3.27 -5.30 15.44
CA THR A 93 4.01 -6.32 16.20
C THR A 93 4.97 -5.67 17.18
N SER A 94 5.31 -6.39 18.26
CA SER A 94 6.41 -6.00 19.14
C SER A 94 7.72 -5.93 18.36
N THR A 95 8.65 -5.09 18.80
CA THR A 95 9.99 -4.92 18.21
C THR A 95 11.05 -5.75 18.93
N THR A 96 10.71 -6.38 20.04
CA THR A 96 11.65 -7.13 20.89
C THR A 96 11.16 -8.53 21.27
N GLU A 97 9.86 -8.78 21.15
CA GLU A 97 9.24 -10.04 21.58
C GLU A 97 8.44 -10.69 20.46
N ALA A 98 8.26 -12.02 20.57
CA ALA A 98 7.41 -12.75 19.65
C ALA A 98 5.95 -12.29 19.77
N THR A 99 5.33 -11.96 18.63
CA THR A 99 3.91 -11.62 18.55
C THR A 99 3.15 -12.81 17.96
N ASN A 100 2.17 -13.33 18.70
CA ASN A 100 1.26 -14.38 18.20
C ASN A 100 0.03 -13.74 17.56
N ILE A 101 -0.14 -13.93 16.26
CA ILE A 101 -1.22 -13.40 15.46
C ILE A 101 -2.31 -14.45 15.31
N THR A 102 -3.55 -14.05 15.62
CA THR A 102 -4.76 -14.79 15.22
C THR A 102 -5.35 -14.13 13.99
N PHE A 103 -5.57 -14.90 12.93
CA PHE A 103 -6.15 -14.39 11.70
C PHE A 103 -7.64 -14.06 11.85
N MET A 104 -8.11 -13.09 11.07
CA MET A 104 -9.51 -12.66 11.02
C MET A 104 -10.41 -13.74 10.41
N ASN A 105 -9.90 -14.50 9.43
CA ASN A 105 -10.61 -15.59 8.79
C ASN A 105 -9.95 -16.94 9.13
N ASP A 106 -10.69 -18.04 8.90
CA ASP A 106 -10.09 -19.37 8.99
C ASP A 106 -9.13 -19.58 7.82
N VAL A 107 -7.84 -19.65 8.10
CA VAL A 107 -6.80 -19.88 7.10
C VAL A 107 -6.59 -21.38 6.78
N GLY A 108 -7.22 -22.28 7.54
CA GLY A 108 -7.03 -23.73 7.42
C GLY A 108 -5.73 -24.24 8.06
N LEU A 109 -5.62 -25.56 8.28
CA LEU A 109 -4.50 -26.16 9.03
C LEU A 109 -3.14 -26.12 8.31
N ASN A 110 -3.15 -25.90 7.00
CA ASN A 110 -1.95 -25.77 6.16
C ASN A 110 -2.09 -24.57 5.23
N LEU A 111 -2.70 -23.48 5.73
CA LEU A 111 -2.99 -22.26 4.96
C LEU A 111 -3.83 -22.52 3.69
N ASN A 112 -4.58 -23.62 3.62
CA ASN A 112 -5.29 -24.04 2.41
C ASN A 112 -6.52 -23.19 2.07
N GLN A 113 -6.86 -22.20 2.90
CA GLN A 113 -7.95 -21.23 2.66
C GLN A 113 -7.45 -19.83 2.25
N VAL A 114 -6.14 -19.59 2.16
CA VAL A 114 -5.56 -18.24 1.87
C VAL A 114 -5.29 -18.00 0.37
N GLY A 115 -5.87 -18.82 -0.50
CA GLY A 115 -5.55 -18.78 -1.94
C GLY A 115 -4.14 -19.30 -2.22
N ASP A 116 -3.31 -18.47 -2.85
CA ASP A 116 -1.95 -18.79 -3.28
C ASP A 116 -0.89 -18.42 -2.23
N GLY A 117 -1.19 -17.53 -1.28
CA GLY A 117 -0.26 -17.18 -0.21
C GLY A 117 -0.68 -16.00 0.66
N LEU A 118 0.28 -15.50 1.44
CA LEU A 118 0.12 -14.33 2.31
C LEU A 118 1.08 -13.21 1.89
N GLN A 119 0.62 -11.96 2.00
CA GLN A 119 1.42 -10.76 1.87
C GLN A 119 1.59 -10.08 3.23
N PHE A 120 2.79 -9.63 3.51
CA PHE A 120 3.20 -9.03 4.77
C PHE A 120 3.67 -7.59 4.53
N TRP A 121 2.99 -6.65 5.17
CA TRP A 121 3.27 -5.22 5.07
C TRP A 121 3.67 -4.67 6.42
N GLY A 122 4.59 -3.73 6.42
CA GLY A 122 5.10 -3.14 7.63
C GLY A 122 5.95 -1.90 7.37
N HIS A 123 6.54 -1.39 8.44
CA HIS A 123 7.46 -0.27 8.42
C HIS A 123 8.76 -0.61 9.14
N MET A 124 9.76 0.24 8.95
CA MET A 124 11.01 0.14 9.69
C MET A 124 10.97 1.11 10.87
N GLN A 125 11.13 0.58 12.08
CA GLN A 125 11.43 1.38 13.25
C GLN A 125 12.93 1.60 13.33
N ARG A 126 13.34 2.82 13.62
CA ARG A 126 14.72 3.25 13.78
C ARG A 126 14.95 3.77 15.19
N ILE A 127 16.11 3.46 15.75
CA ILE A 127 16.64 4.13 16.94
C ILE A 127 18.01 4.69 16.59
N LYS A 128 18.12 6.02 16.52
CA LYS A 128 19.40 6.68 16.24
C LYS A 128 20.35 6.55 17.42
N VAL A 129 21.64 6.44 17.11
CA VAL A 129 22.72 6.49 18.08
C VAL A 129 23.60 7.70 17.76
N THR A 130 23.81 8.56 18.75
CA THR A 130 24.74 9.68 18.64
C THR A 130 25.66 9.68 19.85
N ASP A 131 26.97 9.61 19.61
CA ASP A 131 28.00 9.53 20.65
C ASP A 131 27.73 8.42 21.69
N GLY A 132 27.24 7.27 21.23
CA GLY A 132 26.87 6.12 22.07
C GLY A 132 25.51 6.23 22.78
N VAL A 133 24.78 7.32 22.61
CA VAL A 133 23.46 7.53 23.24
C VAL A 133 22.35 7.20 22.25
N LYS A 134 21.42 6.32 22.66
CA LYS A 134 20.21 5.99 21.90
C LYS A 134 19.16 7.10 22.03
N ALA A 135 18.60 7.53 20.91
CA ALA A 135 17.46 8.44 20.85
C ALA A 135 16.12 7.70 21.07
N ASP A 136 15.03 8.45 21.08
CA ASP A 136 13.69 7.86 20.98
C ASP A 136 13.51 7.18 19.62
N ALA A 137 12.70 6.12 19.62
CA ALA A 137 12.41 5.38 18.40
C ALA A 137 11.50 6.19 17.47
N ASP A 138 11.78 6.16 16.18
CA ASP A 138 10.97 6.77 15.13
C ASP A 138 10.79 5.83 13.93
N ILE A 139 9.95 6.24 12.97
CA ILE A 139 9.68 5.47 11.76
C ILE A 139 10.56 6.01 10.64
N VAL A 140 11.30 5.11 9.99
CA VAL A 140 12.01 5.40 8.74
C VAL A 140 11.27 4.71 7.58
N PRO A 141 10.94 5.44 6.49
CA PRO A 141 10.37 4.83 5.30
C PRO A 141 11.26 3.73 4.71
N LEU A 142 10.63 2.69 4.19
CA LEU A 142 11.33 1.63 3.45
C LEU A 142 11.45 1.98 1.97
N ASN A 143 12.57 1.64 1.36
CA ASN A 143 12.82 1.76 -0.07
C ASN A 143 13.28 0.41 -0.62
N PHE A 144 12.48 -0.22 -1.48
CA PHE A 144 12.92 -1.39 -2.21
C PHE A 144 13.77 -0.95 -3.41
N ASP A 145 15.04 -1.34 -3.44
CA ASP A 145 15.92 -1.16 -4.59
C ASP A 145 16.73 -2.46 -4.82
N PRO A 146 16.53 -3.19 -5.93
CA PRO A 146 17.23 -4.44 -6.19
C PRO A 146 18.75 -4.28 -6.38
N LYS A 147 19.22 -3.05 -6.61
CA LYS A 147 20.65 -2.70 -6.69
C LYS A 147 21.20 -2.15 -5.37
N ASN A 148 20.37 -2.12 -4.31
CA ASN A 148 20.69 -1.60 -2.99
C ASN A 148 21.20 -0.15 -3.02
N VAL A 149 20.67 0.68 -3.92
CA VAL A 149 21.10 2.08 -4.03
C VAL A 149 20.57 2.87 -2.83
N LYS A 150 21.51 3.40 -2.04
CA LYS A 150 21.17 4.22 -0.88
C LYS A 150 20.28 5.41 -1.26
N LYS A 151 19.30 5.70 -0.40
CA LYS A 151 18.42 6.86 -0.54
C LYS A 151 18.31 7.54 0.81
N ASN A 152 18.64 8.84 0.84
CA ASN A 152 18.60 9.63 2.09
C ASN A 152 17.21 9.55 2.72
N ASP A 153 17.16 9.38 4.04
CA ASP A 153 15.96 9.27 4.87
C ASP A 153 15.11 8.01 4.61
N TYR A 154 15.68 6.97 3.98
CA TYR A 154 15.06 5.65 3.80
C TYR A 154 15.97 4.55 4.31
N TYR A 155 15.38 3.47 4.80
CA TYR A 155 16.05 2.18 4.84
C TYR A 155 15.92 1.52 3.47
N THR A 156 17.02 1.46 2.71
CA THR A 156 17.02 0.77 1.42
C THR A 156 17.25 -0.72 1.63
N THR A 157 16.38 -1.55 1.08
CA THR A 157 16.54 -3.00 1.10
C THR A 157 16.43 -3.59 -0.30
N THR A 158 17.14 -4.67 -0.54
CA THR A 158 16.96 -5.54 -1.71
C THR A 158 15.80 -6.51 -1.52
N SER A 159 15.22 -6.57 -0.32
CA SER A 159 14.09 -7.43 -0.04
C SER A 159 12.78 -6.77 -0.50
N PRO A 160 11.91 -7.51 -1.21
CA PRO A 160 10.54 -7.10 -1.51
C PRO A 160 9.81 -6.40 -0.39
N ILE A 161 9.09 -5.32 -0.68
CA ILE A 161 8.05 -4.83 0.21
C ILE A 161 6.80 -4.52 -0.62
N PRO A 162 5.68 -5.22 -0.38
CA PRO A 162 5.47 -6.22 0.67
C PRO A 162 6.21 -7.54 0.42
N PHE A 163 6.45 -8.29 1.48
CA PHE A 163 6.87 -9.68 1.33
C PHE A 163 5.66 -10.51 0.91
N SER A 164 5.76 -11.26 -0.20
CA SER A 164 4.74 -12.27 -0.54
C SER A 164 5.36 -13.65 -0.34
N ILE A 165 4.71 -14.48 0.47
CA ILE A 165 5.14 -15.85 0.72
C ILE A 165 4.03 -16.76 0.21
N SER A 166 4.36 -17.61 -0.77
CA SER A 166 3.43 -18.60 -1.27
C SER A 166 3.11 -19.61 -0.18
N ARG A 167 1.90 -20.16 -0.24
CA ARG A 167 1.40 -21.10 0.78
C ARG A 167 2.33 -22.28 1.03
N ASP A 168 2.90 -22.85 -0.02
CA ASP A 168 3.83 -23.99 0.04
C ASP A 168 5.19 -23.64 0.68
N LYS A 169 5.53 -22.35 0.74
CA LYS A 169 6.74 -21.81 1.35
C LYS A 169 6.53 -21.33 2.79
N LEU A 170 5.31 -21.45 3.33
CA LEU A 170 5.00 -21.22 4.74
C LEU A 170 4.46 -22.49 5.42
N PRO A 171 5.27 -23.57 5.50
CA PRO A 171 4.83 -24.84 6.07
C PRO A 171 4.52 -24.75 7.57
N THR A 172 3.52 -25.51 7.99
CA THR A 172 3.09 -25.59 9.39
C THR A 172 4.23 -26.06 10.31
N ALA A 173 4.36 -25.38 11.45
CA ALA A 173 5.37 -25.58 12.51
C ALA A 173 6.82 -25.40 12.06
N LYS A 174 7.07 -24.75 10.92
CA LYS A 174 8.40 -24.40 10.45
C LYS A 174 8.60 -22.90 10.44
N LYS A 175 9.82 -22.49 10.79
CA LYS A 175 10.24 -21.09 10.76
C LYS A 175 10.66 -20.72 9.34
N VAL A 176 10.18 -19.58 8.88
CA VAL A 176 10.57 -18.92 7.63
C VAL A 176 11.17 -17.56 8.01
N THR A 177 12.41 -17.30 7.61
CA THR A 177 13.09 -16.05 7.94
C THR A 177 13.21 -15.17 6.70
N ILE A 178 12.90 -13.88 6.85
CA ILE A 178 13.20 -12.87 5.85
C ILE A 178 14.27 -11.95 6.41
N THR A 179 15.41 -11.92 5.76
CA THR A 179 16.45 -10.92 6.01
C THR A 179 16.17 -9.69 5.15
N LEU A 180 16.08 -8.52 5.75
CA LEU A 180 15.98 -7.26 5.02
C LEU A 180 17.39 -6.80 4.66
N ASN A 181 18.05 -7.54 3.76
CA ASN A 181 19.38 -7.20 3.26
C ASN A 181 19.33 -5.78 2.69
N GLY A 182 20.13 -4.88 3.22
CA GLY A 182 19.95 -3.47 2.93
C GLY A 182 21.08 -2.61 3.45
N VAL A 183 21.05 -1.35 3.04
CA VAL A 183 21.79 -0.28 3.69
C VAL A 183 20.77 0.64 4.31
N GLY A 184 21.01 1.10 5.53
CA GLY A 184 20.18 2.14 6.14
C GLY A 184 20.27 3.45 5.36
N GLU A 185 20.25 4.57 6.07
CA GLU A 185 20.10 5.89 5.46
C GLU A 185 21.37 6.43 4.78
N GLY A 186 22.32 5.55 4.45
CA GLY A 186 23.55 5.92 3.75
C GLY A 186 24.58 6.62 4.64
N LEU A 187 24.62 6.23 5.92
CA LEU A 187 25.56 6.72 6.92
C LEU A 187 27.02 6.51 6.45
N ASP A 188 27.86 7.53 6.65
CA ASP A 188 29.28 7.45 6.29
C ASP A 188 30.07 6.64 7.33
N ASN A 189 31.10 5.90 6.88
CA ASN A 189 32.04 5.17 7.74
C ASN A 189 31.43 4.03 8.59
N ILE A 190 30.34 3.39 8.14
CA ILE A 190 29.84 2.16 8.75
C ILE A 190 30.89 1.06 8.65
N VAL A 191 31.22 0.44 9.78
CA VAL A 191 32.17 -0.69 9.86
C VAL A 191 31.52 -1.93 10.45
N ASP A 192 30.41 -1.78 11.17
CA ASP A 192 29.63 -2.86 11.75
C ASP A 192 28.19 -2.77 11.24
N HIS A 193 27.82 -3.74 10.40
CA HIS A 193 26.52 -3.83 9.75
C HIS A 193 25.89 -5.20 10.04
N VAL A 194 24.66 -5.16 10.52
CA VAL A 194 23.78 -6.32 10.67
C VAL A 194 22.44 -5.99 10.07
N SER A 195 22.01 -6.75 9.05
CA SER A 195 20.68 -6.58 8.47
C SER A 195 19.59 -7.07 9.45
N PRO A 196 18.50 -6.32 9.64
CA PRO A 196 17.38 -6.78 10.46
C PRO A 196 16.68 -7.96 9.77
N THR A 197 16.08 -8.83 10.58
CA THR A 197 15.30 -9.96 10.06
C THR A 197 13.91 -9.99 10.69
N ILE A 198 12.97 -10.64 10.01
CA ILE A 198 11.66 -10.99 10.55
C ILE A 198 11.39 -12.45 10.25
N SER A 199 10.99 -13.19 11.30
CA SER A 199 10.71 -14.62 11.24
C SER A 199 9.22 -14.88 11.39
N PHE A 200 8.72 -15.83 10.62
CA PHE A 200 7.32 -16.26 10.63
C PHE A 200 7.26 -17.75 10.94
N THR A 201 6.34 -18.17 11.80
CA THR A 201 6.04 -19.59 12.04
C THR A 201 4.54 -19.78 12.07
N PHE A 202 4.01 -20.49 11.07
CA PHE A 202 2.59 -20.84 11.05
C PHE A 202 2.35 -22.05 11.94
N ASN A 203 1.56 -21.89 12.99
CA ASN A 203 1.40 -22.88 14.04
C ASN A 203 0.25 -23.86 13.74
N GLN A 204 0.28 -25.03 14.38
CA GLN A 204 -0.77 -26.05 14.22
C GLN A 204 -2.15 -25.59 14.71
N ASP A 205 -2.19 -24.61 15.62
CA ASP A 205 -3.41 -23.98 16.12
C ASP A 205 -3.96 -22.88 15.19
N LYS A 206 -3.41 -22.78 13.97
CA LYS A 206 -3.74 -21.79 12.94
C LYS A 206 -3.35 -20.35 13.28
N THR A 207 -2.49 -20.14 14.28
CA THR A 207 -1.89 -18.82 14.55
C THR A 207 -0.60 -18.62 13.76
N LEU A 208 -0.12 -17.39 13.67
CA LEU A 208 1.18 -17.05 13.12
C LEU A 208 2.04 -16.38 14.19
N THR A 209 3.17 -16.97 14.53
CA THR A 209 4.17 -16.31 15.37
C THR A 209 5.08 -15.46 14.50
N VAL A 210 5.21 -14.19 14.86
CA VAL A 210 6.09 -13.21 14.23
C VAL A 210 7.16 -12.81 15.21
N LEU A 211 8.43 -12.92 14.82
CA LEU A 211 9.56 -12.53 15.66
C LEU A 211 10.53 -11.66 14.86
N PRO A 212 10.65 -10.36 15.18
CA PRO A 212 11.69 -9.53 14.59
C PRO A 212 13.03 -9.77 15.27
N THR A 213 14.11 -9.50 14.54
CA THR A 213 15.46 -9.36 15.08
C THR A 213 16.01 -8.02 14.65
N GLU A 214 16.46 -7.23 15.63
CA GLU A 214 17.08 -5.92 15.41
C GLU A 214 18.37 -6.08 14.60
N GLY A 215 18.54 -5.22 13.61
CA GLY A 215 19.79 -5.00 12.89
C GLY A 215 20.35 -3.62 13.21
N HIS A 216 21.54 -3.31 12.70
CA HIS A 216 22.19 -2.02 12.92
C HIS A 216 23.18 -1.65 11.83
N ASP A 217 23.40 -0.34 11.71
CA ASP A 217 24.53 0.27 11.01
C ASP A 217 25.28 1.13 12.02
N LEU A 218 26.49 0.73 12.42
CA LEU A 218 27.33 1.46 13.37
C LEU A 218 28.70 1.80 12.78
N ASP A 219 29.18 3.01 13.08
CA ASP A 219 30.55 3.44 12.76
C ASP A 219 31.59 2.81 13.72
N ALA A 220 32.88 3.05 13.44
CA ALA A 220 33.97 2.56 14.30
C ALA A 220 34.03 3.23 15.68
N GLY A 221 33.25 4.29 15.88
CA GLY A 221 33.23 5.15 17.04
C GLY A 221 34.50 5.96 17.27
N THR A 222 34.41 6.88 18.24
CA THR A 222 35.55 7.62 18.76
C THR A 222 35.73 7.29 20.24
N LYS A 223 36.97 7.08 20.70
CA LYS A 223 37.22 6.91 22.14
C LYS A 223 37.21 8.27 22.82
N ASP A 224 36.48 8.38 23.92
CA ASP A 224 36.60 9.53 24.81
C ASP A 224 37.82 9.41 25.75
N ASP A 225 38.06 10.45 26.55
CA ASP A 225 39.18 10.53 27.49
C ASP A 225 39.15 9.44 28.59
N THR A 226 38.04 8.71 28.73
CA THR A 226 37.90 7.55 29.64
C THR A 226 38.17 6.21 28.96
N GLY A 227 38.41 6.21 27.64
CA GLY A 227 38.58 5.02 26.81
C GLY A 227 37.28 4.40 26.33
N THR A 228 36.13 5.04 26.58
CA THR A 228 34.82 4.55 26.14
C THR A 228 34.62 4.85 24.66
N VAL A 229 34.27 3.83 23.87
CA VAL A 229 33.98 3.99 22.44
C VAL A 229 32.57 4.56 22.27
N LYS A 230 32.48 5.74 21.67
CA LYS A 230 31.24 6.44 21.33
C LYS A 230 30.97 6.26 19.85
N THR A 231 30.04 5.38 19.52
CA THR A 231 29.63 5.11 18.14
C THR A 231 28.48 6.01 17.71
N ASN A 232 28.40 6.27 16.41
CA ASN A 232 27.22 6.83 15.77
C ASN A 232 26.61 5.78 14.85
N GLY A 233 25.31 5.92 14.62
CA GLY A 233 24.62 5.06 13.69
C GLY A 233 23.13 4.93 13.97
N ALA A 234 22.58 3.76 13.67
CA ALA A 234 21.20 3.46 13.96
C ALA A 234 20.96 1.95 14.12
N PHE A 235 20.01 1.64 14.99
CA PHE A 235 19.39 0.32 15.06
C PHE A 235 18.08 0.34 14.27
N TYR A 236 17.77 -0.80 13.64
CA TYR A 236 16.64 -0.95 12.73
C TYR A 236 15.87 -2.22 13.09
N THR A 237 14.55 -2.12 13.21
CA THR A 237 13.67 -3.27 13.43
C THR A 237 12.46 -3.17 12.52
N PHE A 238 12.20 -4.23 11.75
CA PHE A 238 10.99 -4.29 10.93
C PHE A 238 9.77 -4.60 11.82
N VAL A 239 8.73 -3.78 11.69
CA VAL A 239 7.46 -3.90 12.40
C VAL A 239 6.39 -4.25 11.39
N LEU A 240 5.71 -5.37 11.60
CA LEU A 240 4.59 -5.80 10.75
C LEU A 240 3.32 -5.06 11.15
N ASP A 241 2.64 -4.48 10.16
CA ASP A 241 1.43 -3.68 10.35
C ASP A 241 0.16 -4.43 9.92
N TYR A 242 0.24 -5.19 8.82
CA TYR A 242 -0.90 -5.98 8.36
C TYR A 242 -0.49 -7.16 7.49
N ILE A 243 -1.40 -8.14 7.44
CA ILE A 243 -1.30 -9.35 6.62
C ILE A 243 -2.56 -9.42 5.75
N ASN A 244 -2.40 -9.68 4.46
CA ASN A 244 -3.50 -10.02 3.58
C ASN A 244 -3.22 -11.34 2.84
N ASN A 245 -4.26 -12.08 2.52
CA ASN A 245 -4.13 -13.21 1.60
C ASN A 245 -4.07 -12.71 0.15
N TYR A 246 -3.75 -13.59 -0.80
CA TYR A 246 -3.81 -13.26 -2.22
C TYR A 246 -4.01 -14.50 -3.09
N SER A 247 -4.49 -14.27 -4.31
CA SER A 247 -4.46 -15.22 -5.40
C SER A 247 -3.77 -14.65 -6.64
N ILE A 248 -3.32 -15.53 -7.53
CA ILE A 248 -2.71 -15.20 -8.81
C ILE A 248 -3.68 -15.51 -9.95
N GLN A 249 -3.75 -14.62 -10.93
CA GLN A 249 -4.51 -14.79 -12.17
C GLN A 249 -3.74 -14.23 -13.38
N ASP A 250 -4.27 -14.46 -14.58
CA ASP A 250 -3.76 -13.80 -15.78
C ASP A 250 -3.95 -12.27 -15.69
N PRO A 251 -3.02 -11.45 -16.23
CA PRO A 251 -3.16 -10.00 -16.22
C PRO A 251 -4.47 -9.52 -16.84
N ILE A 252 -5.03 -8.43 -16.31
CA ILE A 252 -6.31 -7.87 -16.77
C ILE A 252 -6.18 -6.43 -17.23
N ALA A 253 -7.12 -6.00 -18.07
CA ALA A 253 -7.18 -4.64 -18.57
C ALA A 253 -7.43 -3.64 -17.44
N GLN A 254 -6.61 -2.59 -17.37
CA GLN A 254 -6.69 -1.55 -16.35
C GLN A 254 -7.59 -0.39 -16.80
N LEU A 255 -8.44 0.10 -15.89
CA LEU A 255 -9.34 1.23 -16.12
C LEU A 255 -8.55 2.55 -16.15
N PRO A 256 -8.65 3.37 -17.21
CA PRO A 256 -7.91 4.62 -17.29
C PRO A 256 -8.46 5.68 -16.32
N PRO A 257 -7.69 6.74 -15.99
CA PRO A 257 -8.13 7.79 -15.06
C PRO A 257 -9.34 8.60 -15.53
N SER A 258 -9.72 8.49 -16.81
CA SER A 258 -10.91 9.10 -17.37
C SER A 258 -12.22 8.39 -17.00
N VAL A 259 -12.15 7.15 -16.48
CA VAL A 259 -13.33 6.39 -16.06
C VAL A 259 -13.75 6.84 -14.66
N ASN A 260 -14.97 7.37 -14.55
CA ASN A 260 -15.59 7.63 -13.27
C ASN A 260 -16.15 6.33 -12.68
N LEU A 261 -15.58 5.88 -11.57
CA LEU A 261 -16.13 4.77 -10.79
C LEU A 261 -17.28 5.24 -9.91
N PHE A 262 -17.31 6.53 -9.59
CA PHE A 262 -18.43 7.19 -8.95
C PHE A 262 -18.49 8.65 -9.39
N SER A 263 -19.70 9.18 -9.53
CA SER A 263 -19.97 10.61 -9.72
C SER A 263 -21.31 10.95 -9.08
N GLY A 264 -21.34 11.98 -8.25
CA GLY A 264 -22.56 12.35 -7.54
C GLY A 264 -22.24 13.18 -6.30
N SER A 265 -22.99 12.92 -5.23
CA SER A 265 -22.81 13.56 -3.93
C SER A 265 -23.22 12.55 -2.86
N ALA A 266 -22.25 11.91 -2.23
CA ALA A 266 -22.50 10.85 -1.25
C ALA A 266 -21.57 10.96 -0.03
N SER A 267 -22.07 10.47 1.10
CA SER A 267 -21.32 10.30 2.35
C SER A 267 -21.52 8.87 2.87
N GLY A 268 -20.53 8.31 3.54
CA GLY A 268 -20.59 6.93 4.05
C GLY A 268 -20.12 5.91 3.02
N GLU A 269 -20.85 4.81 2.87
CA GLU A 269 -20.56 3.76 1.90
C GLU A 269 -20.91 4.22 0.48
N ILE A 270 -19.94 4.14 -0.42
CA ILE A 270 -20.05 4.59 -1.81
C ILE A 270 -19.74 3.40 -2.71
N ALA A 271 -20.76 2.92 -3.40
CA ALA A 271 -20.64 1.87 -4.40
C ALA A 271 -19.87 2.39 -5.63
N LEU A 272 -18.99 1.54 -6.16
CA LEU A 272 -18.13 1.84 -7.30
C LEU A 272 -18.58 1.04 -8.52
N SER A 273 -18.89 1.74 -9.61
CA SER A 273 -19.22 1.13 -10.89
C SER A 273 -17.96 0.83 -11.69
N GLY A 274 -17.82 -0.40 -12.19
CA GLY A 274 -16.77 -0.80 -13.12
C GLY A 274 -15.50 -1.35 -12.50
N ALA A 275 -15.18 -0.99 -11.24
CA ALA A 275 -14.17 -1.72 -10.48
C ALA A 275 -14.64 -3.16 -10.24
N ASN A 276 -13.73 -4.13 -10.31
CA ASN A 276 -14.04 -5.49 -9.89
C ASN A 276 -13.99 -5.62 -8.35
N GLU A 277 -14.45 -6.76 -7.83
CA GLU A 277 -14.61 -7.01 -6.38
C GLU A 277 -13.35 -6.74 -5.56
N PHE A 278 -12.17 -6.94 -6.15
CA PHE A 278 -10.87 -6.83 -5.49
C PHE A 278 -10.00 -5.67 -6.00
N PHE A 279 -10.56 -4.79 -6.82
CA PHE A 279 -9.87 -3.63 -7.42
C PHE A 279 -8.67 -3.97 -8.31
N ASP A 280 -8.61 -5.18 -8.85
CA ASP A 280 -7.48 -5.64 -9.68
C ASP A 280 -7.40 -4.87 -11.01
N ASN A 281 -8.51 -4.30 -11.46
CA ASN A 281 -8.61 -3.53 -12.71
C ASN A 281 -8.45 -2.01 -12.52
N VAL A 282 -8.05 -1.56 -11.34
CA VAL A 282 -7.73 -0.15 -11.04
C VAL A 282 -6.22 0.03 -11.18
N MET A 283 -5.74 1.12 -11.81
CA MET A 283 -4.30 1.33 -12.10
C MET A 283 -3.39 1.41 -10.86
N ASP A 284 -2.91 2.60 -10.47
CA ASP A 284 -1.99 2.74 -9.33
C ASP A 284 -2.76 2.92 -8.02
N GLY A 285 -4.09 3.08 -8.11
CA GLY A 285 -4.98 3.29 -6.99
C GLY A 285 -6.23 4.10 -7.36
N LEU A 286 -6.94 4.54 -6.32
CA LEU A 286 -8.14 5.38 -6.42
C LEU A 286 -7.84 6.81 -6.00
N GLU A 287 -8.34 7.78 -6.74
CA GLU A 287 -8.43 9.17 -6.31
C GLU A 287 -9.87 9.48 -5.89
N ILE A 288 -10.02 9.90 -4.64
CA ILE A 288 -11.29 10.30 -4.04
C ILE A 288 -11.34 11.82 -4.06
N THR A 289 -12.31 12.39 -4.76
CA THR A 289 -12.54 13.84 -4.82
C THR A 289 -13.73 14.22 -3.94
N PHE A 290 -13.55 15.23 -3.12
CA PHE A 290 -14.58 15.77 -2.22
C PHE A 290 -15.28 16.98 -2.85
N ASP A 291 -16.47 17.29 -2.35
CA ASP A 291 -17.07 18.61 -2.53
C ASP A 291 -16.12 19.64 -1.90
N PRO A 292 -15.73 20.72 -2.60
CA PRO A 292 -14.90 21.76 -2.01
C PRO A 292 -15.51 22.40 -0.75
N LEU A 293 -16.81 22.22 -0.53
CA LEU A 293 -17.55 22.73 0.62
C LEU A 293 -17.85 21.62 1.65
N LEU A 294 -17.60 21.94 2.92
CA LEU A 294 -18.14 21.26 4.08
C LEU A 294 -19.56 21.74 4.33
N HIS A 295 -20.52 20.82 4.28
CA HIS A 295 -21.94 21.07 4.49
C HIS A 295 -22.29 20.99 5.98
N THR A 296 -23.24 21.80 6.43
CA THR A 296 -23.65 21.86 7.84
C THR A 296 -25.16 21.94 7.98
N ASN A 297 -25.73 21.44 9.08
CA ASN A 297 -27.16 21.63 9.35
C ASN A 297 -27.53 23.06 9.82
N ILE A 298 -26.59 24.01 9.82
CA ILE A 298 -26.81 25.39 10.24
C ILE A 298 -27.30 26.20 9.04
N VAL A 299 -28.35 27.00 9.24
CA VAL A 299 -28.84 27.96 8.25
C VAL A 299 -28.59 29.40 8.68
N ASP A 300 -28.29 30.27 7.72
CA ASP A 300 -28.15 31.71 7.93
C ASP A 300 -29.50 32.42 8.06
N LYS A 301 -29.45 33.75 8.23
CA LYS A 301 -30.65 34.62 8.32
C LYS A 301 -31.58 34.54 7.10
N ASP A 302 -31.05 34.16 5.94
CA ASP A 302 -31.77 34.03 4.68
C ASP A 302 -32.22 32.57 4.45
N ARG A 303 -32.09 31.71 5.48
CA ARG A 303 -32.40 30.27 5.48
C ARG A 303 -31.55 29.46 4.51
N LYS A 304 -30.37 29.95 4.14
CA LYS A 304 -29.41 29.20 3.33
C LYS A 304 -28.46 28.42 4.22
N GLU A 305 -28.09 27.23 3.79
CA GLU A 305 -27.11 26.42 4.48
C GLU A 305 -25.76 27.14 4.58
N VAL A 306 -25.14 27.06 5.75
CA VAL A 306 -23.79 27.56 5.99
C VAL A 306 -22.82 26.48 5.58
N SER A 307 -21.86 26.82 4.72
CA SER A 307 -20.81 25.91 4.28
C SER A 307 -19.42 26.52 4.45
N TYR A 308 -18.39 25.69 4.58
CA TYR A 308 -16.99 26.10 4.72
C TYR A 308 -16.13 25.49 3.63
N ASN A 309 -15.12 26.18 3.09
CA ASN A 309 -14.21 25.50 2.17
C ASN A 309 -13.38 24.45 2.94
N LEU A 310 -13.25 23.26 2.37
CA LEU A 310 -12.44 22.18 2.97
C LEU A 310 -10.98 22.60 3.17
N THR A 311 -10.42 23.34 2.22
CA THR A 311 -9.03 23.80 2.28
C THR A 311 -8.79 24.76 3.43
N ASP A 312 -9.79 25.58 3.79
CA ASP A 312 -9.67 26.54 4.89
C ASP A 312 -9.46 25.78 6.21
N ILE A 313 -10.14 24.64 6.39
CA ILE A 313 -10.08 23.81 7.60
C ILE A 313 -8.99 22.73 7.56
N GLY A 314 -8.10 22.77 6.55
CA GLY A 314 -6.99 21.84 6.41
C GLY A 314 -7.37 20.46 5.87
N VAL A 315 -8.51 20.33 5.17
CA VAL A 315 -8.94 19.11 4.48
C VAL A 315 -8.65 19.25 2.99
N PRO A 316 -7.93 18.31 2.34
CA PRO A 316 -7.67 18.37 0.91
C PRO A 316 -8.94 18.09 0.11
N THR A 317 -9.05 18.68 -1.08
CA THR A 317 -10.17 18.43 -1.99
C THR A 317 -10.08 17.08 -2.71
N SER A 318 -8.92 16.43 -2.70
CA SER A 318 -8.78 15.03 -3.14
C SER A 318 -7.72 14.27 -2.35
N ILE A 319 -7.88 12.94 -2.28
CA ILE A 319 -6.95 12.01 -1.63
C ILE A 319 -6.71 10.82 -2.55
N LYS A 320 -5.44 10.41 -2.67
CA LYS A 320 -5.04 9.19 -3.36
C LYS A 320 -4.93 8.02 -2.39
N VAL A 321 -5.63 6.93 -2.71
CA VAL A 321 -5.53 5.63 -2.06
C VAL A 321 -4.73 4.70 -2.97
N PRO A 322 -3.50 4.32 -2.61
CA PRO A 322 -2.68 3.45 -3.45
C PRO A 322 -3.25 2.04 -3.54
N LYS A 323 -3.03 1.36 -4.68
CA LYS A 323 -3.51 -0.01 -4.93
C LYS A 323 -3.07 -1.00 -3.86
N ALA A 324 -1.88 -0.80 -3.28
CA ALA A 324 -1.39 -1.54 -2.12
C ALA A 324 -2.40 -1.59 -0.95
N LYS A 325 -3.16 -0.51 -0.72
CA LYS A 325 -4.17 -0.37 0.35
C LYS A 325 -5.58 -0.78 -0.08
N LEU A 326 -5.81 -1.12 -1.36
CA LEU A 326 -7.08 -1.64 -1.84
C LEU A 326 -7.21 -3.13 -1.51
N ILE A 327 -7.37 -3.42 -0.21
CA ILE A 327 -7.52 -4.77 0.35
C ILE A 327 -8.92 -4.85 0.96
N GLU A 328 -9.68 -5.89 0.66
CA GLU A 328 -11.03 -6.05 1.21
C GLU A 328 -11.00 -6.04 2.75
N ASN A 329 -11.87 -5.24 3.35
CA ASN A 329 -12.00 -4.96 4.79
C ASN A 329 -10.83 -4.21 5.44
N PHE A 330 -9.89 -3.69 4.65
CA PHE A 330 -8.82 -2.85 5.19
C PHE A 330 -9.34 -1.44 5.51
N GLU A 331 -9.06 -1.00 6.74
CA GLU A 331 -9.37 0.33 7.23
C GLU A 331 -8.08 1.01 7.67
N PHE A 332 -7.85 2.23 7.17
CA PHE A 332 -6.66 3.00 7.50
C PHE A 332 -7.01 4.49 7.59
N ASN A 333 -6.15 5.25 8.27
CA ASN A 333 -6.28 6.69 8.32
C ASN A 333 -5.79 7.31 6.99
N GLY A 334 -6.70 7.98 6.28
CA GLY A 334 -6.41 8.62 4.99
C GLY A 334 -5.81 10.03 5.12
N PHE A 335 -5.72 10.56 6.35
CA PHE A 335 -5.59 12.00 6.63
C PHE A 335 -4.49 12.30 7.67
N ASP A 336 -3.61 11.34 7.99
CA ASP A 336 -2.57 11.44 9.05
C ASP A 336 -1.65 12.66 8.96
N LYS A 337 -1.55 13.30 7.78
CA LYS A 337 -0.69 14.47 7.54
C LYS A 337 -1.41 15.81 7.71
N LEU A 338 -2.67 15.82 8.15
CA LEU A 338 -3.46 17.05 8.21
C LEU A 338 -3.49 17.61 9.62
N THR A 339 -2.87 18.78 9.80
CA THR A 339 -3.04 19.61 10.98
C THR A 339 -4.33 20.42 10.86
N PRO A 340 -5.25 20.33 11.82
CA PRO A 340 -6.44 21.17 11.84
C PRO A 340 -6.05 22.65 11.92
N THR A 341 -6.58 23.44 11.00
CA THR A 341 -6.40 24.89 11.03
C THR A 341 -7.47 25.53 11.91
N VAL A 342 -7.07 26.43 12.80
CA VAL A 342 -8.02 27.28 13.54
C VAL A 342 -8.67 28.26 12.58
N LEU A 343 -9.95 28.05 12.26
CA LEU A 343 -10.72 29.04 11.53
C LEU A 343 -11.46 30.00 12.46
N ALA A 344 -11.42 31.28 12.15
CA ALA A 344 -12.32 32.26 12.72
C ALA A 344 -13.48 32.48 11.76
N VAL A 345 -14.62 31.85 12.02
CA VAL A 345 -15.83 32.03 11.20
C VAL A 345 -16.76 33.05 11.86
N LYS A 346 -17.08 34.14 11.14
CA LYS A 346 -18.15 35.08 11.57
C LYS A 346 -19.48 34.34 11.71
N ASN A 347 -20.19 34.60 12.81
CA ASN A 347 -21.50 34.01 13.06
C ASN A 347 -22.46 34.39 11.92
N PRO A 348 -22.98 33.42 11.14
CA PRO A 348 -23.81 33.69 9.97
C PRO A 348 -25.19 34.24 10.33
N ILE A 349 -25.63 34.07 11.59
CA ILE A 349 -26.95 34.50 12.07
C ILE A 349 -26.88 35.90 12.70
N TYR A 350 -25.82 36.21 13.47
CA TYR A 350 -25.80 37.42 14.31
C TYR A 350 -24.80 38.51 13.88
N GLN A 351 -23.99 38.30 12.82
CA GLN A 351 -22.91 39.22 12.39
C GLN A 351 -21.90 39.61 13.49
N THR A 352 -22.01 39.07 14.69
CA THR A 352 -21.03 39.19 15.77
C THR A 352 -19.86 38.25 15.51
N PRO A 353 -18.61 38.67 15.80
CA PRO A 353 -17.46 37.78 15.72
C PRO A 353 -17.61 36.69 16.79
N GLY A 354 -17.95 35.49 16.35
CA GLY A 354 -17.73 34.24 17.10
C GLY A 354 -16.57 33.49 16.46
N TYR A 355 -16.04 32.48 17.16
CA TYR A 355 -14.97 31.64 16.63
C TYR A 355 -15.43 30.18 16.68
N LEU A 356 -15.49 29.54 15.50
CA LEU A 356 -15.64 28.09 15.37
C LEU A 356 -14.25 27.50 15.14
N GLN A 357 -13.62 26.98 16.18
CA GLN A 357 -12.30 26.38 16.07
C GLN A 357 -12.42 24.90 15.71
N PHE A 358 -11.77 24.49 14.64
CA PHE A 358 -11.56 23.07 14.34
C PHE A 358 -10.35 22.59 15.14
N LEU A 359 -10.59 21.58 15.98
CA LEU A 359 -9.60 21.02 16.93
C LEU A 359 -8.93 19.75 16.41
N GLY A 360 -9.35 19.23 15.27
CA GLY A 360 -8.86 17.98 14.70
C GLY A 360 -9.96 17.09 14.19
N TYR A 361 -9.60 15.85 13.90
CA TYR A 361 -10.53 14.81 13.48
C TYR A 361 -11.00 13.99 14.68
N SER A 362 -12.29 13.66 14.73
CA SER A 362 -12.83 12.59 15.58
C SER A 362 -12.95 11.26 14.83
N ALA A 363 -12.99 11.31 13.50
CA ALA A 363 -12.87 10.15 12.61
C ALA A 363 -12.24 10.62 11.29
N ASN A 364 -11.41 9.78 10.69
CA ASN A 364 -10.69 10.10 9.46
C ASN A 364 -10.22 8.81 8.77
N THR A 365 -11.09 7.82 8.73
CA THR A 365 -10.76 6.50 8.17
C THR A 365 -11.34 6.32 6.78
N ILE A 366 -10.60 5.59 5.96
CA ILE A 366 -11.06 5.05 4.68
C ILE A 366 -11.10 3.54 4.85
N LYS A 367 -12.27 2.96 4.63
CA LYS A 367 -12.47 1.51 4.66
C LYS A 367 -12.77 1.00 3.25
N ILE A 368 -12.03 -0.02 2.85
CA ILE A 368 -12.21 -0.70 1.56
C ILE A 368 -13.17 -1.87 1.75
N LEU A 369 -14.18 -1.93 0.91
CA LEU A 369 -15.20 -2.97 0.88
C LEU A 369 -15.25 -3.58 -0.52
N LYS A 370 -15.96 -4.69 -0.66
CA LYS A 370 -16.27 -5.28 -1.97
C LYS A 370 -17.01 -4.27 -2.86
N ASN A 371 -16.39 -3.89 -3.98
CA ASN A 371 -16.92 -2.91 -4.94
C ASN A 371 -17.35 -1.56 -4.34
N ALA A 372 -16.87 -1.22 -3.15
CA ALA A 372 -17.31 -0.03 -2.44
C ALA A 372 -16.20 0.52 -1.57
N ILE A 373 -16.28 1.80 -1.25
CA ILE A 373 -15.43 2.41 -0.22
C ILE A 373 -16.30 3.16 0.77
N THR A 374 -15.92 3.13 2.03
CA THR A 374 -16.50 4.02 3.04
C THR A 374 -15.48 5.10 3.38
N VAL A 375 -15.88 6.35 3.27
CA VAL A 375 -15.06 7.49 3.71
C VAL A 375 -15.71 8.09 4.94
N ASN A 376 -15.07 7.93 6.09
CA ASN A 376 -15.57 8.39 7.37
C ASN A 376 -14.69 9.54 7.87
N ILE A 377 -15.20 10.77 7.70
CA ILE A 377 -14.55 11.97 8.19
C ILE A 377 -15.50 12.65 9.17
N ALA A 378 -15.01 12.93 10.36
CA ALA A 378 -15.69 13.72 11.37
C ALA A 378 -14.68 14.65 12.03
N VAL A 379 -15.08 15.89 12.29
CA VAL A 379 -14.23 16.91 12.90
C VAL A 379 -14.65 17.19 14.34
N LYS A 380 -13.64 17.37 15.20
CA LYS A 380 -13.82 17.95 16.53
C LYS A 380 -13.82 19.46 16.38
N THR A 381 -14.83 20.11 16.93
CA THR A 381 -14.89 21.57 16.99
C THR A 381 -14.99 22.05 18.43
N SER A 382 -14.46 23.24 18.70
CA SER A 382 -14.77 23.99 19.90
C SER A 382 -15.33 25.35 19.54
N GLN A 383 -16.18 25.84 20.42
CA GLN A 383 -16.91 27.08 20.26
C GLN A 383 -16.56 27.98 21.44
N SER A 384 -15.57 28.84 21.27
CA SER A 384 -15.33 29.93 22.23
C SER A 384 -16.14 31.13 21.76
N SER A 385 -17.16 31.54 22.54
CA SER A 385 -18.00 32.75 22.39
C SER A 385 -19.25 32.72 21.50
N PHE A 386 -19.93 31.57 21.34
CA PHE A 386 -21.37 31.57 21.04
C PHE A 386 -22.19 31.69 22.33
N ASN A 387 -22.17 32.86 23.00
CA ASN A 387 -22.95 33.06 24.23
C ASN A 387 -24.49 32.93 24.04
N ASN A 388 -24.98 32.76 22.80
CA ASN A 388 -26.40 32.57 22.47
C ASN A 388 -26.73 31.27 21.71
N LEU A 389 -25.80 30.33 21.49
CA LEU A 389 -26.15 28.97 21.01
C LEU A 389 -26.31 27.95 22.15
N ASN A 390 -26.05 28.36 23.39
CA ASN A 390 -26.55 27.64 24.57
C ASN A 390 -28.08 27.74 24.72
N ASP A 391 -28.77 28.39 23.78
CA ASP A 391 -30.17 28.10 23.57
C ASP A 391 -30.28 26.65 23.10
N SER A 392 -30.92 25.82 23.93
CA SER A 392 -31.22 24.40 23.73
C SER A 392 -31.92 24.05 22.39
N SER A 393 -32.19 25.05 21.55
CA SER A 393 -32.89 25.02 20.27
C SER A 393 -32.03 24.61 19.07
N TYR A 394 -30.69 24.68 19.13
CA TYR A 394 -29.84 24.46 17.94
C TYR A 394 -29.28 23.04 17.76
N GLY A 395 -29.40 22.16 18.76
CA GLY A 395 -28.95 20.77 18.66
C GLY A 395 -27.44 20.61 18.39
N LYS A 396 -27.01 19.38 18.10
CA LYS A 396 -25.63 19.07 17.73
C LYS A 396 -25.37 19.54 16.29
N VAL A 397 -24.31 20.30 16.05
CA VAL A 397 -23.87 20.66 14.69
C VAL A 397 -23.35 19.40 14.00
N ASN A 398 -23.91 19.09 12.84
CA ASN A 398 -23.47 17.99 12.01
C ASN A 398 -22.71 18.54 10.81
N TYR A 399 -21.51 18.01 10.59
CA TYR A 399 -20.66 18.32 9.45
C TYR A 399 -20.72 17.15 8.48
N THR A 400 -21.03 17.43 7.22
CA THR A 400 -21.15 16.39 6.20
C THR A 400 -20.09 16.60 5.13
N PHE A 401 -19.18 15.64 5.03
CA PHE A 401 -18.20 15.54 3.95
C PHE A 401 -18.83 14.75 2.81
N LEU A 402 -18.88 15.34 1.63
CA LEU A 402 -19.45 14.71 0.44
C LEU A 402 -18.31 14.33 -0.51
N VAL A 403 -18.30 13.08 -0.94
CA VAL A 403 -17.50 12.63 -2.07
C VAL A 403 -18.28 12.95 -3.33
N THR A 404 -17.62 13.60 -4.28
CA THR A 404 -18.22 14.02 -5.55
C THR A 404 -17.82 13.12 -6.71
N LYS A 405 -16.62 12.53 -6.64
CA LYS A 405 -16.06 11.74 -7.72
C LYS A 405 -15.01 10.75 -7.21
N ILE A 406 -14.99 9.55 -7.78
CA ILE A 406 -13.92 8.56 -7.56
C ILE A 406 -13.44 8.03 -8.91
N THR A 407 -12.14 8.05 -9.14
CA THR A 407 -11.50 7.59 -10.40
C THR A 407 -10.24 6.77 -10.11
N PRO A 408 -9.81 5.90 -11.04
CA PRO A 408 -8.44 5.41 -11.04
C PRO A 408 -7.44 6.56 -11.21
N TYR A 409 -6.20 6.39 -10.78
CA TYR A 409 -5.10 7.29 -11.13
C TYR A 409 -3.86 6.53 -11.61
N LYS A 410 -2.99 7.25 -12.31
CA LYS A 410 -1.62 6.84 -12.63
C LYS A 410 -0.64 7.90 -12.14
N ASN A 411 0.45 7.49 -11.49
CA ASN A 411 1.50 8.38 -10.98
C ASN A 411 2.51 8.80 -12.06
#